data_AF-A0A0W1AGB8-F1
#
_entry.id   AF-A0A0W1AGB8-F1
#
_cell.length_a   1.000
_cell.length_b   1.000
_cell.length_c   1.000
_cell.angle_alpha   90.00
_cell.angle_beta   90.00
_cell.angle_gamma   90.00
#
_symmetry.space_group_name_H-M   'P 1'
#
loop_
_entity.id
_entity.type
_entity.pdbx_description
1 polymer ?
#
loop_
_entity_poly.entity_id
_entity_poly.type
_entity_poly.pdbx_seq_one_letter_code
_entity_poly.pdbx_strand_id
1 'polypeptide(L)' 'MRRYGLKEKQWEKIKDLLPGRKESVGVTAKDNRLFVEAVLYRYCAGISWRDLPERFGDFRVIHTRHTRWSKAGVWEKIF' A
#
# COMPACT_ATOMS: atom_id res chain seq x y z
N MET A 1 -19.09 5.98 -1.79
CA MET A 1 -18.46 5.51 -0.54
C MET A 1 -17.31 4.55 -0.87
N ARG A 2 -16.04 4.90 -0.62
CA ARG A 2 -14.92 3.94 -0.76
C ARG A 2 -14.97 3.01 0.46
N ARG A 3 -15.47 1.78 0.29
CA ARG A 3 -15.72 0.81 1.36
C ARG A 3 -14.46 0.41 2.18
N TYR A 4 -13.26 0.81 1.73
CA TYR A 4 -11.96 0.45 2.32
C TYR A 4 -10.92 1.59 2.25
N GLY A 5 -11.35 2.85 2.19
CA GLY A 5 -10.41 3.99 2.20
C GLY A 5 -9.84 4.24 3.59
N LEU A 6 -8.53 4.44 3.69
CA LEU A 6 -7.88 4.84 4.95
C LEU A 6 -8.42 6.20 5.39
N LYS A 7 -8.89 6.29 6.64
CA LYS A 7 -9.21 7.60 7.23
C LYS A 7 -7.92 8.40 7.39
N GLU A 8 -7.98 9.72 7.21
CA GLU A 8 -6.82 10.61 7.37
C GLU A 8 -6.06 10.34 8.68
N LYS A 9 -6.78 10.19 9.81
CA LYS A 9 -6.16 9.92 11.12
C LYS A 9 -5.37 8.61 11.18
N GLN A 10 -5.77 7.59 10.42
CA GLN A 10 -5.02 6.33 10.34
C GLN A 10 -3.82 6.49 9.41
N TRP A 11 -4.01 7.19 8.29
CA TRP A 11 -2.95 7.51 7.34
C TRP A 11 -1.82 8.30 8.01
N GLU A 12 -2.15 9.33 8.78
CA GLU A 12 -1.20 10.18 9.49
C GLU A 12 -0.29 9.41 10.46
N LYS A 13 -0.77 8.31 11.05
CA LYS A 13 0.03 7.45 11.93
C LYS A 13 1.02 6.58 11.16
N ILE A 14 0.64 6.10 9.99
CA ILE A 14 1.44 5.12 9.24
C ILE A 14 2.36 5.77 8.21
N LYS A 15 2.02 6.97 7.70
CA LYS A 15 2.75 7.63 6.60
C LYS A 15 4.25 7.78 6.90
N ASP A 16 4.60 8.00 8.17
CA ASP A 16 5.97 8.23 8.62
C ASP A 16 6.76 6.96 8.92
N LEU A 17 6.13 5.80 8.76
CA LEU A 17 6.77 4.48 8.87
C LEU A 17 7.01 3.87 7.47
N LEU A 18 6.42 4.46 6.43
CA LEU A 18 6.53 3.92 5.06
C LEU A 18 7.86 4.30 4.40
N PRO A 19 8.53 3.35 3.74
CA PRO A 19 9.69 3.63 2.89
C PRO A 19 9.26 4.21 1.53
N GLY A 20 10.18 4.92 0.86
CA GLY A 20 9.90 5.56 -0.43
C GLY A 20 9.06 6.83 -0.29
N ARG A 21 9.24 7.57 0.81
CA ARG A 21 8.77 8.95 0.94
C ARG A 21 9.54 9.83 -0.05
N LYS A 22 9.00 11.01 -0.36
CA LYS A 22 9.64 11.99 -1.25
C LYS A 22 11.07 12.35 -0.80
N GLU A 23 11.34 12.17 0.49
CA GLU A 23 12.60 12.46 1.18
C GLU A 23 13.51 11.22 1.31
N SER A 24 13.01 10.03 0.95
CA SER A 24 13.78 8.78 1.01
C SER A 24 14.59 8.59 -0.27
N VAL A 25 15.87 8.26 -0.14
CA VAL A 25 16.76 7.96 -1.27
C VAL A 25 16.29 6.66 -1.96
N GLY A 26 15.78 6.75 -3.18
CA GLY A 26 15.26 5.62 -3.97
C GLY A 26 14.08 5.97 -4.87
N VAL A 27 13.38 4.95 -5.41
CA VAL A 27 12.19 5.15 -6.26
C VAL A 27 11.06 5.74 -5.40
N THR A 28 10.81 7.04 -5.57
CA THR A 28 9.65 7.73 -5.01
C THR A 28 8.39 7.04 -5.52
N ALA A 29 7.64 6.46 -4.61
CA ALA A 29 6.35 5.91 -4.96
C ALA A 29 5.39 7.05 -5.32
N LYS A 30 4.85 7.02 -6.55
CA LYS A 30 3.91 8.02 -7.06
C LYS A 30 2.76 8.31 -6.08
N ASP A 31 2.27 7.27 -5.41
CA ASP A 31 1.26 7.41 -4.34
C ASP A 31 1.36 6.25 -3.33
N ASN A 32 1.90 6.54 -2.13
CA ASN A 32 1.98 5.57 -1.03
C ASN A 32 0.59 5.23 -0.47
N ARG A 33 -0.32 6.20 -0.46
CA ARG A 33 -1.64 6.03 0.10
C ARG A 33 -2.47 5.10 -0.76
N LEU A 34 -2.48 5.33 -2.08
CA LEU A 34 -3.18 4.46 -3.02
C LEU A 34 -2.67 3.01 -2.96
N PHE A 35 -1.36 2.83 -2.78
CA PHE A 35 -0.77 1.50 -2.60
C PHE A 35 -1.25 0.82 -1.31
N VAL A 36 -1.23 1.50 -0.16
CA VAL A 36 -1.71 0.89 1.08
C VAL A 36 -3.22 0.63 1.01
N GLU A 37 -4.01 1.52 0.42
CA GLU A 37 -5.44 1.27 0.17
C GLU A 37 -5.66 0.04 -0.73
N ALA A 38 -4.81 -0.19 -1.74
CA ALA A 38 -4.88 -1.38 -2.58
C ALA A 38 -4.62 -2.67 -1.79
N VAL A 39 -3.60 -2.66 -0.94
CA VAL A 39 -3.24 -3.78 -0.08
C VAL A 39 -4.37 -4.08 0.90
N LEU A 40 -4.90 -3.06 1.58
CA LEU A 40 -6.03 -3.21 2.49
C LEU A 40 -7.28 -3.73 1.79
N TYR A 41 -7.59 -3.20 0.60
CA TYR A 41 -8.70 -3.67 -0.21
C TYR A 41 -8.57 -5.16 -0.50
N ARG A 42 -7.39 -5.61 -0.95
CA ARG A 42 -7.12 -7.02 -1.24
C ARG A 42 -7.34 -7.91 -0.02
N TYR A 43 -6.85 -7.51 1.16
CA TYR A 43 -7.02 -8.29 2.40
C TYR A 43 -8.45 -8.27 2.93
N CYS A 44 -9.14 -7.12 2.91
CA CYS A 44 -10.50 -7.00 3.42
C CYS A 44 -11.54 -7.64 2.48
N ALA A 45 -11.32 -7.54 1.17
CA ALA A 45 -12.20 -8.15 0.17
C ALA A 45 -11.89 -9.65 -0.07
N GLY A 46 -10.75 -10.15 0.40
CA GLY A 46 -10.36 -11.56 0.25
C GLY A 46 -10.08 -11.98 -1.20
N ILE A 47 -9.73 -11.04 -2.07
CA ILE A 47 -9.56 -11.30 -3.50
C ILE A 47 -8.11 -11.67 -3.87
N SER A 48 -7.94 -12.28 -5.05
CA SER A 48 -6.62 -12.48 -5.62
C SER A 48 -6.00 -11.14 -6.05
N TRP A 49 -4.67 -11.07 -6.16
CA TRP A 49 -4.02 -9.87 -6.70
C TRP A 49 -4.46 -9.57 -8.14
N ARG A 50 -4.78 -10.60 -8.93
CA ARG A 50 -5.18 -10.42 -10.33
C ARG A 50 -6.54 -9.75 -10.48
N ASP A 51 -7.39 -9.88 -9.46
CA ASP A 51 -8.75 -9.33 -9.45
C ASP A 51 -8.79 -7.92 -8.84
N LEU A 52 -7.63 -7.34 -8.56
CA LEU A 52 -7.55 -6.02 -7.96
C LEU A 52 -8.13 -4.97 -8.93
N PRO A 53 -9.05 -4.09 -8.47
CA PRO A 53 -9.64 -3.07 -9.32
C PRO A 53 -8.59 -2.15 -9.96
N GLU A 54 -8.77 -1.85 -11.25
CA GLU A 54 -7.85 -1.05 -12.07
C GLU A 54 -7.59 0.35 -11.50
N ARG A 55 -8.51 0.90 -10.68
CA ARG A 55 -8.35 2.15 -9.94
C ARG A 55 -7.11 2.19 -9.02
N PHE A 56 -6.55 1.04 -8.68
CA PHE A 56 -5.32 0.95 -7.88
C PHE A 56 -4.04 0.90 -8.74
N GLY A 57 -4.18 0.68 -10.04
CA GLY A 57 -3.09 0.46 -10.99
C GLY A 57 -2.79 -1.01 -11.25
N ASP A 58 -1.67 -1.26 -11.93
CA ASP A 58 -1.25 -2.60 -12.31
C ASP A 58 -0.94 -3.47 -11.08
N PHE A 59 -1.70 -4.57 -10.94
CA PHE A 59 -1.55 -5.52 -9.86
C PHE A 59 -0.14 -6.10 -9.75
N ARG A 60 0.60 -6.24 -10.86
CA ARG A 60 1.97 -6.79 -10.88
C ARG A 60 2.92 -5.87 -10.14
N VAL A 61 2.78 -4.56 -10.34
CA VAL A 61 3.58 -3.53 -9.66
C VAL A 61 3.27 -3.53 -8.17
N ILE A 62 1.98 -3.58 -7.83
CA ILE A 62 1.50 -3.60 -6.43
C ILE A 62 1.98 -4.87 -5.73
N HIS A 63 1.81 -6.04 -6.34
CA HIS A 63 2.22 -7.32 -5.77
C HIS A 63 3.75 -7.39 -5.57
N THR A 64 4.53 -6.94 -6.56
CA THR A 64 6.00 -6.89 -6.46
C THR A 64 6.43 -5.99 -5.31
N ARG A 65 5.80 -4.82 -5.18
CA ARG A 65 6.07 -3.87 -4.11
C ARG A 65 5.69 -4.42 -2.74
N HIS A 66 4.51 -5.02 -2.62
CA HIS A 66 4.05 -5.68 -1.40
C HIS A 66 5.04 -6.75 -0.94
N THR A 67 5.52 -7.57 -1.87
CA THR A 67 6.52 -8.62 -1.60
C THR A 67 7.84 -8.02 -1.12
N ARG A 68 8.32 -6.94 -1.73
CA ARG A 68 9.54 -6.24 -1.28
C ARG A 68 9.38 -5.68 0.14
N TRP A 69 8.23 -5.09 0.44
CA TRP A 69 7.94 -4.54 1.77
C TRP A 69 7.80 -5.62 2.84
N SER A 70 7.22 -6.76 2.49
CA SER A 70 7.16 -7.92 3.37
C SER A 70 8.55 -8.48 3.67
N LYS A 71 9.41 -8.63 2.67
CA LYS A 71 10.80 -9.06 2.89
C LYS A 71 11.63 -8.06 3.70
N ALA A 72 11.30 -6.77 3.60
CA ALA A 72 11.97 -5.71 4.34
C ALA A 72 11.39 -5.47 5.75
N GLY A 73 10.42 -6.28 6.21
CA GLY A 73 9.80 -6.13 7.53
C GLY A 73 9.02 -4.83 7.70
N VAL A 74 8.58 -4.20 6.62
CA VAL A 74 7.85 -2.91 6.68
C VAL A 74 6.48 -3.09 7.31
N TRP A 75 5.81 -4.19 7.00
CA TRP A 75 4.46 -4.48 7.53
C TRP A 75 4.47 -4.72 9.03
N GLU A 76 5.54 -5.31 9.58
CA GLU A 76 5.74 -5.53 11.03
C GLU A 76 5.90 -4.23 11.82
N LYS A 77 6.25 -3.12 11.15
CA LYS A 77 6.33 -1.81 11.78
C LYS A 77 4.99 -1.07 11.79
N ILE A 78 4.05 -1.51 10.96
CA ILE A 78 2.75 -0.86 10.73
C ILE A 78 1.63 -1.56 11.50
N PHE A 79 1.71 -2.89 11.62
CA PHE A 79 0.77 -3.76 12.33
C PHE A 79 1.39 -4.29 13.61
#